data_AF-A0A2A5C760-F1
#
_entry.id   AF-A0A2A5C760-F1
#
_cell.length_a   1.000
_cell.length_b   1.000
_cell.length_c   1.000
_cell.angle_alpha   90.00
_cell.angle_beta   90.00
_cell.angle_gamma   90.00
#
_symmetry.space_group_name_H-M   'P 1'
#
loop_
_entity.id
_entity.type
_entity.pdbx_description
1 polymer ?
#
loop_
_entity_poly.entity_id
_entity_poly.type
_entity_poly.pdbx_seq_one_letter_code
_entity_poly.pdbx_strand_id
1 'polypeptide(L)'
;MVSGSLFAADDQLADGKEQFEYWCATCHSPNLYRGNYLPGTASLLEKYNGQVPAALEQRTDLVAEYVKVVIRHGSEGMPSFRKTEISDSQMEDIAAYLSR
;
A
#
# COMPACT_ATOMS: atom_id res chain seq x y z
N MET A 1 -33.29 8.09 4.03
CA MET A 1 -32.20 8.45 3.11
C MET A 1 -30.86 8.32 3.85
N VAL A 2 -30.32 7.11 4.00
CA VAL A 2 -28.94 6.87 4.46
C VAL A 2 -28.48 5.55 3.84
N SER A 3 -28.05 5.60 2.58
CA SER A 3 -27.43 4.44 1.92
C SER A 3 -26.23 4.83 1.04
N GLY A 4 -25.84 6.11 0.97
CA GLY A 4 -24.76 6.54 0.07
C GLY A 4 -23.33 6.32 0.58
N SER A 5 -23.14 6.23 1.91
CA SER A 5 -21.80 6.26 2.51
C SER A 5 -21.08 4.91 2.58
N LEU A 6 -21.81 3.79 2.58
CA LEU A 6 -21.20 2.45 2.62
C LEU A 6 -20.69 2.03 1.24
N PHE A 7 -21.48 2.25 0.18
CA PHE A 7 -21.05 1.96 -1.18
C PHE A 7 -19.82 2.78 -1.60
N ALA A 8 -19.78 4.07 -1.26
CA ALA A 8 -18.63 4.91 -1.58
C ALA A 8 -17.33 4.45 -0.87
N ALA A 9 -17.43 3.93 0.35
CA ALA A 9 -16.28 3.40 1.07
C ALA A 9 -15.82 2.05 0.50
N ASP A 10 -16.76 1.16 0.18
CA ASP A 10 -16.46 -0.13 -0.44
C ASP A 10 -15.83 0.05 -1.84
N ASP A 11 -16.37 0.98 -2.63
CA ASP A 11 -15.82 1.36 -3.95
C ASP A 11 -14.40 1.91 -3.79
N GLN A 12 -14.17 2.79 -2.81
CA GLN A 12 -12.83 3.33 -2.53
C GLN A 12 -11.82 2.24 -2.13
N LEU A 13 -12.23 1.26 -1.33
CA LEU A 13 -11.35 0.15 -0.95
C LEU A 13 -11.08 -0.79 -2.13
N ALA A 14 -12.06 -0.99 -3.02
CA ALA A 14 -11.88 -1.78 -4.24
C ALA A 14 -10.90 -1.09 -5.21
N ASP A 15 -11.08 0.21 -5.44
CA ASP A 15 -10.20 1.04 -6.26
C ASP A 15 -8.78 1.06 -5.66
N GLY A 16 -8.66 1.24 -4.35
CA GLY A 16 -7.39 1.23 -3.64
C GLY A 16 -6.65 -0.10 -3.74
N LYS A 17 -7.37 -1.22 -3.74
CA LYS A 17 -6.80 -2.56 -3.99
C LYS A 17 -6.28 -2.68 -5.42
N GLU A 18 -7.04 -2.23 -6.42
CA GLU A 18 -6.60 -2.27 -7.82
C GLU A 18 -5.32 -1.43 -8.01
N GLN A 19 -5.29 -0.22 -7.44
CA GLN A 19 -4.12 0.64 -7.52
C GLN A 19 -2.92 0.04 -6.78
N PHE A 20 -3.11 -0.60 -5.62
CA PHE A 20 -2.05 -1.32 -4.91
C PHE A 20 -1.51 -2.48 -5.75
N GLU A 21 -2.38 -3.28 -6.36
CA GLU A 21 -1.99 -4.41 -7.21
C GLU A 21 -1.16 -3.94 -8.42
N TYR A 22 -1.55 -2.83 -9.04
CA TYR A 22 -0.85 -2.29 -10.21
C TYR A 22 0.50 -1.64 -9.85
N TRP A 23 0.54 -0.79 -8.83
CA TRP A 23 1.71 0.03 -8.52
C TRP A 23 2.65 -0.57 -7.47
N CYS A 24 2.10 -1.28 -6.48
CA CYS A 24 2.82 -1.61 -5.26
C CYS A 24 3.17 -3.11 -5.17
N ALA A 25 2.27 -3.99 -5.62
CA ALA A 25 2.37 -5.43 -5.41
C ALA A 25 3.61 -6.08 -6.05
N THR A 26 4.16 -5.48 -7.11
CA THR A 26 5.41 -5.95 -7.75
C THR A 26 6.60 -5.97 -6.80
N CYS A 27 6.59 -5.13 -5.75
CA CYS A 27 7.61 -5.07 -4.71
C CYS A 27 7.11 -5.48 -3.32
N HIS A 28 5.82 -5.27 -3.04
CA HIS A 28 5.25 -5.37 -1.69
C HIS A 28 4.20 -6.48 -1.52
N SER A 29 3.90 -7.26 -2.56
CA SER A 29 3.00 -8.40 -2.38
C SER A 29 3.60 -9.45 -1.44
N PRO A 30 2.76 -10.28 -0.79
CA PRO A 30 3.24 -11.38 0.05
C PRO A 30 3.89 -12.52 -0.75
N ASN A 31 3.87 -12.45 -2.09
CA ASN A 31 4.35 -13.52 -2.95
C ASN A 31 5.88 -13.66 -2.89
N LEU A 32 6.35 -14.90 -3.04
CA LEU A 32 7.76 -15.18 -3.20
C LEU A 32 8.13 -15.27 -4.68
N TYR A 33 9.24 -14.64 -5.06
CA TYR A 33 9.87 -14.85 -6.35
C TYR A 33 11.12 -15.71 -6.18
N ARG A 34 11.13 -16.90 -6.78
CA ARG A 34 12.22 -17.89 -6.66
C ARG A 34 12.58 -18.22 -5.20
N GLY A 35 11.58 -18.32 -4.33
CA GLY A 35 11.74 -18.65 -2.90
C GLY A 35 12.16 -17.48 -2.02
N ASN A 36 12.29 -16.26 -2.54
CA ASN A 36 12.64 -15.07 -1.78
C ASN A 36 11.49 -14.06 -1.77
N TYR A 37 11.40 -13.26 -0.70
CA TYR A 37 10.50 -12.12 -0.67
C TYR A 37 10.86 -11.10 -1.75
N LEU A 38 9.85 -10.41 -2.27
CA LEU A 38 10.04 -9.27 -3.16
C LEU A 38 10.78 -8.13 -2.43
N PRO A 39 11.48 -7.24 -3.15
CA PRO A 39 12.39 -6.27 -2.53
C PRO A 39 11.77 -5.43 -1.42
N GLY A 40 10.56 -4.89 -1.64
CA GLY A 40 9.85 -4.08 -0.65
C GLY A 40 9.46 -4.89 0.60
N THR A 41 8.92 -6.09 0.40
CA THR A 41 8.58 -7.01 1.49
C THR A 41 9.84 -7.46 2.26
N ALA A 42 10.93 -7.78 1.56
CA ALA A 42 12.19 -8.18 2.19
C ALA A 42 12.79 -7.06 3.05
N SER A 43 12.84 -5.83 2.54
CA SER A 43 13.34 -4.67 3.29
C SER A 43 12.50 -4.38 4.54
N LEU A 44 11.18 -4.55 4.46
CA LEU A 44 10.30 -4.38 5.64
C LEU A 44 10.52 -5.49 6.67
N LEU A 45 10.72 -6.74 6.24
CA LEU A 45 11.04 -7.85 7.13
C LEU A 45 12.32 -7.57 7.94
N GLU A 46 13.37 -7.10 7.26
CA GLU A 46 14.65 -6.76 7.88
C GLU A 46 14.52 -5.56 8.82
N LYS A 47 13.89 -4.47 8.35
CA LYS A 47 13.69 -3.24 9.14
C LYS A 47 13.00 -3.51 10.48
N TYR A 48 11.99 -4.37 10.49
CA TYR A 48 11.21 -4.67 11.69
C TYR A 48 11.62 -5.99 12.37
N ASN A 49 12.66 -6.66 11.87
CA ASN A 49 13.14 -7.95 12.39
C ASN A 49 12.00 -8.97 12.63
N GLY A 50 11.04 -9.02 11.70
CA GLY A 50 9.87 -9.91 11.79
C GLY A 50 8.86 -9.62 12.92
N GLN A 51 9.00 -8.52 13.66
CA GLN A 51 8.07 -8.17 14.75
C GLN A 51 6.66 -7.80 14.25
N VAL A 52 6.56 -7.38 12.99
CA VAL A 52 5.29 -7.12 12.29
C VAL A 52 5.32 -7.80 10.93
N PRO A 53 4.15 -8.14 10.35
CA PRO A 53 4.08 -8.72 9.01
C PRO A 53 4.83 -7.88 7.98
N ALA A 54 5.65 -8.51 7.14
CA ALA A 54 6.42 -7.77 6.14
C ALA A 54 5.55 -7.32 4.96
N ALA A 55 4.53 -8.12 4.60
CA ALA A 55 3.60 -7.79 3.53
C ALA A 55 2.64 -6.69 3.99
N LEU A 56 2.52 -5.61 3.21
CA LEU A 56 1.73 -4.43 3.57
C LEU A 56 0.25 -4.76 3.77
N GLU A 57 -0.33 -5.63 2.95
CA GLU A 57 -1.74 -6.04 3.05
C GLU A 57 -2.06 -6.88 4.30
N GLN A 58 -1.04 -7.34 5.03
CA GLN A 58 -1.20 -8.11 6.28
C GLN A 58 -0.98 -7.23 7.52
N ARG A 59 -0.69 -5.94 7.34
CA ARG A 59 -0.52 -4.98 8.43
C ARG A 59 -1.86 -4.38 8.82
N THR A 60 -2.02 -4.08 10.11
CA THR A 60 -3.23 -3.46 10.68
C THR A 60 -2.90 -2.17 11.46
N ASP A 61 -1.66 -1.73 11.41
CA ASP A 61 -1.12 -0.56 12.12
C ASP A 61 -0.66 0.55 11.15
N LEU A 62 -0.98 0.43 9.86
CA LEU A 62 -0.61 1.44 8.87
C LEU A 62 -1.51 2.67 9.00
N VAL A 63 -0.88 3.84 9.07
CA VAL A 63 -1.57 5.13 9.11
C VAL A 63 -1.66 5.68 7.69
N ALA A 64 -2.86 6.03 7.23
CA ALA A 64 -3.12 6.55 5.87
C ALA A 64 -2.17 7.70 5.48
N GLU A 65 -2.02 8.71 6.35
CA GLU A 65 -1.12 9.84 6.09
C GLU A 65 0.34 9.41 5.91
N TYR A 66 0.80 8.41 6.67
CA TYR A 66 2.15 7.88 6.51
C TYR A 66 2.33 7.17 5.16
N VAL A 67 1.32 6.39 4.74
CA VAL A 67 1.33 5.76 3.41
C VAL A 67 1.45 6.81 2.31
N LYS A 68 0.68 7.91 2.39
CA LYS A 68 0.74 9.01 1.41
C LYS A 68 2.11 9.68 1.35
N VAL A 69 2.72 9.93 2.50
CA VAL A 69 4.09 10.49 2.59
C VAL A 69 5.08 9.55 1.89
N VAL A 70 5.04 8.25 2.16
CA VAL A 70 5.95 7.28 1.55
C VAL A 70 5.73 7.19 0.03
N ILE A 71 4.48 7.22 -0.46
CA ILE A 71 4.21 7.23 -1.90
C ILE A 71 4.83 8.46 -2.58
N ARG A 72 4.73 9.65 -1.96
CA ARG A 72 5.19 10.92 -2.56
C ARG A 72 6.68 11.19 -2.40
N HIS A 73 7.29 10.64 -1.36
CA HIS A 73 8.67 10.96 -1.01
C HIS A 73 9.61 9.75 -1.10
N GLY A 74 9.08 8.54 -1.28
CA GLY A 74 9.83 7.31 -1.18
C GLY A 74 10.27 7.01 0.25
N SER A 75 11.00 5.91 0.43
CA SER A 75 11.64 5.56 1.70
C SER A 75 12.70 4.49 1.45
N GLU A 76 13.95 4.73 1.86
CA GLU A 76 15.05 3.74 1.91
C GLU A 76 14.97 2.63 0.85
N GLY A 77 15.35 2.94 -0.40
CA GLY A 77 15.31 2.00 -1.52
C GLY A 77 13.97 1.89 -2.26
N MET A 78 12.88 2.40 -1.69
CA MET A 78 11.60 2.59 -2.39
C MET A 78 11.59 3.96 -3.09
N PRO A 79 11.41 4.01 -4.43
CA PRO A 79 11.31 5.28 -5.17
C PRO A 79 9.99 6.01 -4.88
N SER A 80 10.00 7.34 -5.03
CA SER A 80 8.81 8.19 -4.98
C SER A 80 8.00 8.12 -6.28
N PHE A 81 6.67 8.17 -6.19
CA PHE A 81 5.76 8.31 -7.33
C PHE A 81 5.35 9.76 -7.57
N ARG A 82 5.39 10.19 -8.83
CA ARG A 82 4.92 11.50 -9.28
C ARG A 82 3.40 11.52 -9.37
N LYS A 83 2.81 12.73 -9.32
CA LYS A 83 1.37 12.94 -9.50
C LYS A 83 0.85 12.50 -10.88
N THR A 84 1.74 12.42 -11.87
CA THR A 84 1.43 11.93 -13.22
C THR A 84 1.39 10.40 -13.30
N GLU A 85 1.94 9.71 -12.31
CA GLU A 85 1.95 8.24 -12.22
C GLU A 85 0.80 7.79 -11.30
N ILE A 86 0.79 8.27 -10.07
CA ILE A 86 -0.29 8.06 -9.11
C ILE A 86 -0.91 9.41 -8.80
N SER A 87 -2.15 9.64 -9.23
CA SER A 87 -2.89 10.87 -8.95
C SER A 87 -3.13 11.05 -7.45
N ASP A 88 -3.58 12.23 -7.02
CA ASP A 88 -3.91 12.43 -5.61
C ASP A 88 -5.11 11.58 -5.17
N SER A 89 -6.11 11.35 -6.04
CA SER A 89 -7.23 10.46 -5.71
C SER A 89 -6.80 9.01 -5.57
N GLN A 90 -6.02 8.49 -6.53
CA GLN A 90 -5.50 7.12 -6.47
C GLN A 90 -4.65 6.89 -5.23
N MET A 91 -3.88 7.91 -4.81
CA MET A 91 -3.09 7.85 -3.58
C MET A 91 -3.97 7.78 -2.32
N GLU A 92 -5.06 8.55 -2.25
CA GLU A 92 -6.02 8.45 -1.15
C GLU A 92 -6.66 7.05 -1.10
N ASP A 93 -7.01 6.47 -2.26
CA ASP A 93 -7.62 5.14 -2.34
C ASP A 93 -6.64 4.05 -1.86
N ILE A 94 -5.37 4.10 -2.29
CA ILE A 94 -4.31 3.19 -1.79
C ILE A 94 -4.14 3.33 -0.27
N ALA A 95 -4.10 4.56 0.23
CA ALA A 95 -3.91 4.84 1.65
C ALA A 95 -5.08 4.34 2.50
N ALA A 96 -6.32 4.56 2.04
CA ALA A 96 -7.53 4.01 2.65
C ALA A 96 -7.50 2.48 2.65
N TYR A 97 -7.15 1.87 1.51
CA TYR A 97 -7.03 0.42 1.39
C TYR A 97 -6.03 -0.15 2.41
N LEU A 98 -4.81 0.39 2.49
CA LEU A 98 -3.76 -0.16 3.36
C LEU A 98 -3.96 0.13 4.85
N SER A 99 -4.84 1.05 5.24
CA SER A 99 -5.07 1.45 6.65
C SER A 99 -6.41 0.98 7.23
N ARG A 100 -7.05 0.01 6.57
CA ARG A 100 -8.34 -0.58 6.97
C ARG A 100 -8.27 -1.45 8.22
#